data_AF-R1DR88-F1
#
_entry.id   AF-R1DR88-F1
#
_cell.length_a   1.000
_cell.length_b   1.000
_cell.length_c   1.000
_cell.angle_alpha   90.00
_cell.angle_beta   90.00
_cell.angle_gamma   90.00
#
_symmetry.space_group_name_H-M   'P 1'
#
loop_
_entity.id
_entity.type
_entity.pdbx_description
1 polymer ?
#
loop_
_entity_poly.entity_id
_entity_poly.type
_entity_poly.pdbx_seq_one_letter_code
_entity_poly.pdbx_strand_id
1 'polypeptide(L)'
;MRATMGIDEERCEAATRVVRAAFSAYSERLESRPAGSVAAGEQLAKEDLAWASLAGILVVPPTYGGRRWFDEERGHSALMPRAEELPRGLRALCEELRDTAAGRHVLRVYAAHRM
;
A
#
# COMPACT_ATOMS: atom_id res chain seq x y z
N MET A 1 -22.59 20.34 12.51
CA MET A 1 -22.08 19.49 13.60
C MET A 1 -21.07 18.51 12.98
N ARG A 2 -19.76 18.76 13.10
CA ARG A 2 -18.73 17.81 12.62
C ARG A 2 -18.66 16.67 13.62
N ALA A 3 -19.08 15.47 13.24
CA ALA A 3 -18.74 14.27 14.00
C ALA A 3 -17.22 14.14 13.98
N THR A 4 -16.57 14.33 15.13
CA THR A 4 -15.17 13.95 15.32
C THR A 4 -15.12 12.45 15.04
N MET A 5 -14.40 12.02 14.01
CA MET A 5 -14.43 10.63 13.51
C MET A 5 -13.86 9.58 14.50
N GLY A 6 -13.79 9.88 15.80
CA GLY A 6 -13.23 9.00 16.82
C GLY A 6 -11.79 8.60 16.51
N ILE A 7 -11.04 9.49 15.83
CA ILE A 7 -9.60 9.34 15.59
C ILE A 7 -8.89 9.94 16.80
N ASP A 8 -8.36 9.06 17.63
CA ASP A 8 -7.49 9.38 18.74
C ASP A 8 -6.15 8.63 18.59
N GLU A 9 -5.15 9.04 19.37
CA GLU A 9 -3.79 8.52 19.29
C GLU A 9 -3.73 7.02 19.56
N GLU A 10 -4.46 6.53 20.58
CA GLU A 10 -4.49 5.11 20.96
C GLU A 10 -5.03 4.23 19.82
N ARG A 11 -6.10 4.67 19.16
CA ARG A 11 -6.65 3.96 17.99
C ARG A 11 -5.71 3.99 16.80
N CYS A 12 -5.03 5.11 16.56
CA CYS A 12 -4.01 5.21 15.52
C CYS A 12 -2.84 4.25 15.78
N GLU A 13 -2.36 4.15 17.02
CA GLU A 13 -1.31 3.21 17.41
C GLU A 13 -1.74 1.76 17.28
N ALA A 14 -2.96 1.43 17.75
CA ALA A 14 -3.53 0.10 17.59
C ALA A 14 -3.67 -0.29 16.11
N ALA A 15 -4.19 0.60 15.27
CA ALA A 15 -4.28 0.38 13.83
C ALA A 15 -2.90 0.18 13.20
N THR A 16 -1.90 0.97 13.60
CA THR A 16 -0.52 0.84 13.09
C THR A 16 0.08 -0.52 13.45
N ARG A 17 -0.16 -1.02 14.67
CA ARG A 17 0.28 -2.38 15.07
C ARG A 17 -0.36 -3.46 14.21
N VAL A 18 -1.67 -3.35 13.94
CA VAL A 18 -2.39 -4.30 13.07
C VAL A 18 -1.82 -4.29 11.65
N VAL A 19 -1.56 -3.10 11.09
CA VAL A 19 -0.96 -2.97 9.76
C VAL A 19 0.42 -3.63 9.71
N ARG A 20 1.30 -3.34 10.68
CA ARG A 20 2.63 -3.97 10.76
C ARG A 20 2.56 -5.48 10.85
N ALA A 21 1.68 -6.01 11.70
CA ALA A 21 1.46 -7.45 11.83
C ALA A 21 0.99 -8.09 10.52
N ALA A 22 0.07 -7.44 9.80
CA ALA A 22 -0.41 -7.92 8.51
C ALA A 22 0.72 -7.96 7.45
N PHE A 23 1.57 -6.93 7.40
CA PHE A 23 2.73 -6.89 6.50
C PHE A 23 3.78 -7.95 6.85
N SER A 24 4.02 -8.22 8.14
CA SER A 24 4.89 -9.31 8.58
C SER A 24 4.34 -10.67 8.13
N ALA A 25 3.08 -10.96 8.45
CA ALA A 25 2.44 -12.23 8.10
C ALA A 25 2.41 -12.46 6.58
N TYR A 26 2.16 -11.42 5.79
CA TYR A 26 2.19 -11.54 4.33
C TYR A 26 3.62 -11.70 3.79
N SER A 27 4.63 -11.09 4.44
CA SER A 27 6.04 -11.29 4.10
C SER A 27 6.46 -12.75 4.32
N GLU A 28 6.13 -13.32 5.48
CA GLU A 28 6.36 -14.74 5.79
C GLU A 28 5.64 -15.67 4.78
N ARG A 29 4.40 -15.32 4.40
CA ARG A 29 3.64 -16.06 3.39
C ARG A 29 4.32 -16.01 2.02
N LEU A 30 4.91 -14.88 1.62
CA LEU A 30 5.63 -14.74 0.34
C LEU A 30 6.93 -15.54 0.35
N GLU A 31 7.66 -15.51 1.44
CA GLU A 31 8.96 -16.19 1.59
C GLU A 31 8.80 -17.71 1.70
N SER A 32 7.67 -18.19 2.23
CA SER A 32 7.36 -19.63 2.28
C SER A 32 6.86 -20.20 0.95
N ARG A 33 6.64 -19.38 -0.09
CA ARG A 33 6.25 -19.88 -1.41
C ARG A 33 7.45 -20.55 -2.10
N PRO A 34 7.22 -21.58 -2.93
CA PRO A 34 8.28 -22.19 -3.72
C PRO A 34 9.01 -21.14 -4.57
N ALA A 35 10.35 -21.23 -4.61
CA ALA A 35 11.18 -20.38 -5.46
C ALA A 35 10.72 -20.54 -6.92
N GLY A 36 10.25 -19.43 -7.52
CA GLY A 36 9.67 -19.41 -8.88
C GLY A 36 8.22 -18.94 -8.92
N SER A 37 7.42 -19.23 -7.89
CA SER A 37 5.98 -18.91 -7.85
C SER A 37 5.64 -17.41 -7.94
N VAL A 38 6.63 -16.55 -7.68
CA VAL A 38 6.51 -15.11 -7.86
C VAL A 38 7.79 -14.50 -8.46
N ALA A 39 8.79 -15.32 -8.77
CA ALA A 39 10.09 -14.87 -9.26
C ALA A 39 10.20 -15.27 -10.73
N ALA A 40 10.26 -14.27 -11.62
CA ALA A 40 10.41 -14.42 -13.07
C ALA A 40 9.18 -14.91 -13.86
N GLY A 41 8.10 -14.13 -13.88
CA GLY A 41 7.11 -14.19 -14.97
C GLY A 41 5.91 -15.14 -14.79
N GLU A 42 5.73 -15.75 -13.62
CA GLU A 42 4.52 -16.53 -13.33
C GLU A 42 3.35 -15.66 -12.83
N GLN A 43 2.12 -16.09 -13.17
CA GLN A 43 0.87 -15.35 -12.98
C GLN A 43 0.67 -14.91 -11.52
N LEU A 44 0.31 -13.64 -11.33
CA LEU A 44 -0.16 -13.15 -10.03
C LEU A 44 -1.34 -13.99 -9.55
N ALA A 45 -1.26 -14.48 -8.31
CA ALA A 45 -2.42 -15.10 -7.69
C ALA A 45 -3.49 -14.03 -7.41
N LYS A 46 -4.76 -14.45 -7.32
CA LYS A 46 -5.87 -13.55 -6.93
C LYS A 46 -5.58 -12.84 -5.61
N GLU A 47 -4.91 -13.53 -4.69
CA GLU A 47 -4.49 -12.98 -3.40
C GLU A 47 -3.44 -11.88 -3.53
N ASP A 48 -2.54 -11.97 -4.50
CA ASP A 48 -1.52 -10.94 -4.76
C ASP A 48 -2.17 -9.64 -5.25
N LEU A 49 -3.18 -9.78 -6.12
CA LEU A 49 -3.97 -8.64 -6.60
C LEU A 49 -4.81 -8.03 -5.48
N ALA A 50 -5.46 -8.85 -4.66
CA ALA A 50 -6.25 -8.38 -3.52
C ALA A 50 -5.36 -7.66 -2.50
N TRP A 51 -4.21 -8.25 -2.16
CA TRP A 51 -3.23 -7.65 -1.28
C TRP A 51 -2.71 -6.33 -1.83
N ALA A 52 -2.26 -6.30 -3.08
CA ALA A 52 -1.74 -5.08 -3.72
C ALA A 52 -2.79 -3.96 -3.75
N SER A 53 -4.06 -4.28 -4.03
CA SER A 53 -5.15 -3.30 -4.06
C SER A 53 -5.39 -2.64 -2.70
N LEU A 54 -5.29 -3.42 -1.61
CA LEU A 54 -5.50 -2.92 -0.25
C LEU A 54 -4.26 -2.22 0.31
N ALA A 55 -3.08 -2.83 0.15
CA ALA A 55 -1.82 -2.34 0.70
C ALA A 55 -1.20 -1.20 -0.13
N GLY A 56 -1.61 -1.03 -1.39
CA GLY A 56 -1.09 0.00 -2.29
C GLY A 56 -1.18 1.40 -1.71
N ILE A 57 -2.23 1.74 -0.97
CA ILE A 57 -2.36 3.07 -0.35
C ILE A 57 -1.31 3.32 0.75
N LEU A 58 -0.81 2.27 1.40
CA LEU A 58 0.14 2.36 2.50
C LEU A 58 1.60 2.37 2.03
N VAL A 59 1.87 1.85 0.83
CA VAL A 59 3.21 1.88 0.23
C VAL A 59 3.33 2.92 -0.88
N VAL A 60 2.25 3.62 -1.22
CA VAL A 60 2.20 4.73 -2.17
C VAL A 60 3.08 4.48 -3.41
N PRO A 61 2.71 3.53 -4.29
CA PRO A 61 3.49 3.24 -5.49
C PRO A 61 3.80 4.53 -6.27
N PRO A 62 4.95 4.64 -6.94
CA PRO A 62 5.27 5.81 -7.76
C PRO A 62 4.21 6.09 -8.86
N THR A 63 3.40 5.10 -9.21
CA THR A 63 2.27 5.22 -10.13
C THR A 63 1.04 5.93 -9.54
N TYR A 64 0.92 6.04 -8.22
CA TYR A 64 -0.15 6.78 -7.53
C TYR A 64 0.09 8.29 -7.60
N GLY A 65 1.34 8.71 -7.38
CA GLY A 65 1.71 10.12 -7.39
C GLY A 65 1.61 10.73 -8.79
N GLY A 66 0.84 11.82 -8.93
CA GLY A 66 0.84 12.66 -10.13
C GLY A 66 -0.20 12.35 -11.21
N ARG A 67 -1.09 11.36 -11.03
CA ARG A 67 -2.28 11.22 -11.89
C ARG A 67 -3.49 11.81 -11.18
N ARG A 68 -4.20 12.74 -11.82
CA ARG A 68 -5.51 13.20 -11.33
C ARG A 68 -6.48 12.03 -11.44
N TRP A 69 -7.03 11.60 -10.31
CA TRP A 69 -8.30 10.88 -10.32
C TRP A 69 -9.37 11.95 -10.51
N PHE A 70 -9.83 12.13 -11.76
CA PHE A 70 -10.82 13.13 -12.10
C PHE A 70 -12.17 12.45 -12.27
N ASP A 71 -13.08 12.70 -11.34
CA ASP A 71 -14.50 12.44 -11.52
C ASP A 71 -15.08 13.69 -12.20
N GLU A 72 -15.24 13.64 -13.54
CA GLU A 72 -15.78 14.76 -14.33
C GLU A 72 -17.19 15.17 -13.88
N GLU A 73 -17.98 14.22 -13.39
CA GLU A 73 -19.38 14.47 -13.00
C GLU A 73 -19.49 15.14 -11.63
N ARG A 74 -18.53 14.90 -10.72
CA ARG A 74 -18.54 15.46 -9.36
C ARG A 74 -17.58 16.62 -9.13
N GLY A 75 -16.77 16.99 -10.13
CA GLY A 75 -15.79 18.08 -10.02
C GLY A 75 -14.70 17.83 -8.97
N HIS A 76 -14.50 16.58 -8.56
CA HIS A 76 -13.52 16.18 -7.56
C HIS A 76 -12.26 15.65 -8.24
N SER A 77 -11.18 16.42 -8.15
CA SER A 77 -9.83 15.98 -8.51
C SER A 77 -9.08 15.62 -7.23
N ALA A 78 -9.04 14.34 -6.87
CA ALA A 78 -8.16 13.88 -5.81
C ALA A 78 -6.81 13.49 -6.41
N LEU A 79 -5.77 14.27 -6.12
CA LEU A 79 -4.40 13.83 -6.33
C LEU A 79 -4.02 12.96 -5.14
N MET A 80 -3.64 11.70 -5.41
CA MET A 80 -2.95 10.95 -4.37
C MET A 80 -1.59 11.59 -4.12
N PRO A 81 -1.27 11.93 -2.86
CA PRO A 81 -0.02 12.58 -2.53
C PRO A 81 1.13 11.64 -2.88
N ARG A 82 2.24 12.22 -3.34
CA ARG A 82 3.52 11.53 -3.38
C ARG A 82 3.99 11.28 -1.95
N ALA A 83 4.87 10.30 -1.77
CA ALA A 83 5.35 9.93 -0.44
C ALA A 83 6.06 11.10 0.27
N GLU A 84 6.76 11.95 -0.48
CA GLU A 84 7.40 13.16 0.03
C GLU A 84 6.43 14.24 0.52
N GLU A 85 5.15 14.18 0.12
CA GLU A 85 4.10 15.12 0.51
C GLU A 85 3.36 14.67 1.79
N LEU A 86 3.66 13.48 2.31
CA LEU A 86 3.02 12.95 3.51
C LEU A 86 3.60 13.56 4.80
N PRO A 87 2.79 13.66 5.88
CA PRO A 87 3.30 14.01 7.22
C PRO A 87 4.43 13.07 7.64
N ARG A 88 5.44 13.60 8.35
CA ARG A 88 6.68 12.88 8.71
C ARG A 88 6.44 11.49 9.32
N GLY A 89 5.51 11.37 10.26
CA GLY A 89 5.20 10.08 10.90
C GLY A 89 4.59 9.06 9.93
N LEU A 90 3.67 9.50 9.08
CA LEU A 90 3.06 8.65 8.07
C LEU A 90 4.07 8.27 6.97
N ARG A 91 4.91 9.22 6.55
CA ARG A 91 6.01 8.95 5.62
C ARG A 91 6.96 7.87 6.16
N ALA A 92 7.37 7.99 7.43
CA ALA A 92 8.23 6.99 8.06
C ALA A 92 7.57 5.61 8.11
N LEU A 93 6.27 5.54 8.42
CA LEU A 93 5.53 4.28 8.36
C LEU A 93 5.48 3.72 6.93
N CYS A 94 5.20 4.55 5.93
CA CYS A 94 5.20 4.11 4.52
C CYS A 94 6.58 3.58 4.09
N GLU A 95 7.66 4.25 4.47
CA GLU A 95 9.04 3.82 4.21
C GLU A 95 9.35 2.48 4.92
N GLU A 96 8.99 2.33 6.19
CA GLU A 96 9.09 1.07 6.94
C GLU A 96 8.36 -0.08 6.23
N LEU A 97 7.11 0.14 5.82
CA LEU A 97 6.29 -0.90 5.17
C LEU A 97 6.83 -1.25 3.78
N ARG A 98 7.38 -0.29 3.03
CA ARG A 98 8.03 -0.52 1.73
C ARG A 98 9.24 -1.45 1.83
N ASP A 99 9.96 -1.39 2.95
CA ASP A 99 11.16 -2.19 3.19
C ASP A 99 10.87 -3.64 3.62
N THR A 100 9.60 -4.02 3.74
CA THR A 100 9.19 -5.42 3.95
C THR A 100 9.13 -6.20 2.62
N ALA A 101 9.16 -7.54 2.67
CA ALA A 101 8.96 -8.35 1.46
C ALA A 101 7.55 -8.13 0.87
N ALA A 102 6.53 -7.98 1.71
CA ALA A 102 5.17 -7.63 1.30
C ALA A 102 5.10 -6.26 0.59
N GLY A 103 5.77 -5.23 1.12
CA GLY A 103 5.81 -3.90 0.52
C GLY A 103 6.49 -3.89 -0.84
N ARG A 104 7.67 -4.51 -0.93
CA ARG A 104 8.38 -4.70 -2.22
C ARG A 104 7.55 -5.47 -3.23
N HIS A 105 6.81 -6.49 -2.78
CA HIS A 105 5.91 -7.24 -3.65
C HIS A 105 4.83 -6.33 -4.26
N VAL A 106 4.16 -5.49 -3.45
CA VAL A 106 3.15 -4.55 -3.96
C VAL A 106 3.75 -3.58 -4.99
N LEU A 107 4.91 -2.99 -4.68
CA LEU A 107 5.59 -2.08 -5.61
C LEU A 107 5.89 -2.76 -6.96
N ARG A 108 6.31 -4.03 -6.93
CA ARG A 108 6.55 -4.83 -8.13
C ARG A 108 5.26 -5.12 -8.90
N VAL A 109 4.16 -5.47 -8.23
CA VAL A 109 2.85 -5.69 -8.88
C VAL A 109 2.41 -4.45 -9.66
N TYR A 110 2.51 -3.26 -9.05
CA TYR A 110 2.17 -2.00 -9.71
C TYR A 110 3.15 -1.60 -10.82
N ALA A 111 4.41 -2.04 -10.76
CA ALA A 111 5.38 -1.83 -11.82
C ALA A 111 5.15 -2.77 -13.02
N ALA A 112 4.72 -4.01 -12.79
CA ALA A 112 4.51 -5.02 -13.83
C ALA A 112 3.36 -4.68 -14.79
N HIS A 113 2.33 -3.97 -14.34
CA HIS A 113 1.22 -3.48 -15.19
C HIS A 113 1.58 -2.31 -16.12
N ARG A 114 2.87 -1.97 -16.28
CA ARG A 114 3.36 -0.95 -17.23
C ARG A 114 3.98 -1.52 -18.52
N MET A 115 3.92 -2.83 -18.74
CA MET A 115 4.27 -3.48 -20.01
C MET A 115 3.02 -3.81 -20.80
#